data_AF-A0A9W6YSI1-F1
#
_entry.id   AF-A0A9W6YSI1-F1
#
_cell.length_a   1.000
_cell.length_b   1.000
_cell.length_c   1.000
_cell.angle_alpha   90.00
_cell.angle_beta   90.00
_cell.angle_gamma   90.00
#
_symmetry.space_group_name_H-M   'P 1'
#
loop_
_entity.id
_entity.type
_entity.pdbx_description
1 polymer ?
#
loop_
_entity_poly.entity_id
_entity_poly.type
_entity_poly.pdbx_seq_one_letter_code
_entity_poly.pdbx_strand_id
1 'polypeptide(L)'
;MPVRSIVISQESSRYISIEQQLYNTLSLIENGFKHGDLLKLTLKFQKPTGKRKISSTTTTTANANGNDMELKSMTTNSFKTSVINLEFPSIHSNINHKFTMYHRVLKMMHKLVSTKDEISKRQLYYSDVELFKQQQGVVDDIVDNISRAMNVSIEKLGIIASPKGLIYGELKFRYKGNKIFEFVEGCVNLIPAISLDSTKDDFEMLSDPPDEILVIEKHATFTRFCKRQKQHQEQVIQSADEKALEEEQKGNGKNIFHQQQQQYQRHRMTTPTNTNLIMKKQIIITGKGFPDRLTKVFLYHLTQQFPTVAVKAFVDSDVYGLAIFKEYWFVKGNYNLDYSSSGSPATATCTTTTMTKKMTMNSGEPSCSRLEFAGVKLFDFSKDDDHDESGITTRARYLRINSRDRVRLRNMLKECSYQGDNNDNDNNWLKIKRELQLGLFFHIKKEMDC
;
A
#
# COMPACT_ATOMS: atom_id res chain seq x y z
N MET A 1 -14.38 27.33 -38.84
CA MET A 1 -14.68 27.49 -37.41
C MET A 1 -13.38 27.79 -36.67
N PRO A 2 -13.36 28.76 -35.74
CA PRO A 2 -12.19 29.01 -34.90
C PRO A 2 -11.84 27.74 -34.09
N VAL A 3 -10.54 27.49 -33.92
CA VAL A 3 -10.04 26.32 -33.16
C VAL A 3 -9.58 26.78 -31.79
N ARG A 4 -10.20 26.25 -30.74
CA ARG A 4 -9.83 26.48 -29.35
C ARG A 4 -8.98 25.33 -28.84
N SER A 5 -7.67 25.58 -28.71
CA SER A 5 -6.72 24.60 -28.18
C SER A 5 -6.61 24.68 -26.67
N ILE A 6 -6.78 23.55 -25.99
CA ILE A 6 -6.78 23.42 -24.53
C ILE A 6 -5.72 22.38 -24.18
N VAL A 7 -4.68 22.78 -23.45
CA VAL A 7 -3.54 21.91 -23.13
C VAL A 7 -3.46 21.70 -21.63
N ILE A 8 -3.45 20.45 -21.20
CA ILE A 8 -3.15 20.05 -19.82
C ILE A 8 -1.77 19.40 -19.84
N SER A 9 -0.80 20.03 -19.17
CA SER A 9 0.56 19.52 -19.06
C SER A 9 1.15 19.82 -17.68
N GLN A 10 2.22 19.09 -17.35
CA GLN A 10 2.92 19.25 -16.08
C GLN A 10 3.49 20.67 -15.91
N GLU A 11 3.86 21.32 -17.01
CA GLU A 11 4.42 22.68 -17.03
C GLU A 11 3.39 23.75 -16.67
N SER A 12 2.13 23.55 -17.08
CA SER A 12 1.02 24.47 -16.77
C SER A 12 0.59 24.45 -15.29
N SER A 13 1.11 23.51 -14.50
CA SER A 13 0.65 23.21 -13.13
C SER A 13 1.54 23.83 -12.04
N ARG A 14 2.63 24.52 -12.41
CA ARG A 14 3.67 24.98 -11.46
C ARG A 14 3.28 26.17 -10.56
N TYR A 15 2.23 26.93 -10.90
CA TYR A 15 1.92 28.20 -10.21
C TYR A 15 0.43 28.45 -9.95
N ILE A 16 -0.45 27.49 -10.23
CA ILE A 16 -1.91 27.66 -10.14
C ILE A 16 -2.45 26.54 -9.24
N SER A 17 -3.45 26.86 -8.39
CA SER A 17 -4.10 25.83 -7.58
C SER A 17 -4.78 24.79 -8.48
N ILE A 18 -4.87 23.55 -8.00
CA ILE A 18 -5.48 22.43 -8.74
C ILE A 18 -6.93 22.76 -9.13
N GLU A 19 -7.66 23.35 -8.20
CA GLU A 19 -9.03 23.83 -8.41
C GLU A 19 -9.10 24.85 -9.55
N GLN A 20 -8.26 25.88 -9.51
CA GLN A 20 -8.25 26.93 -10.53
C GLN A 20 -7.82 26.38 -11.90
N GLN A 21 -6.91 25.40 -11.95
CA GLN A 21 -6.52 24.76 -13.19
C GLN A 21 -7.67 23.96 -13.81
N LEU A 22 -8.41 23.20 -12.99
CA LEU A 22 -9.61 22.48 -13.43
C LEU A 22 -10.70 23.46 -13.91
N TYR A 23 -10.93 24.54 -13.15
CA TYR A 23 -11.88 25.59 -13.49
C TYR A 23 -11.54 26.25 -14.84
N ASN A 24 -10.28 26.65 -15.05
CA ASN A 24 -9.82 27.29 -16.29
C ASN A 24 -10.01 26.34 -17.48
N THR A 25 -9.66 25.06 -17.31
CA THR A 25 -9.82 24.03 -18.34
C THR A 25 -11.29 23.87 -18.73
N LEU A 26 -12.18 23.73 -17.74
CA LEU A 26 -13.62 23.58 -17.97
C LEU A 26 -14.23 24.84 -18.59
N SER A 27 -13.84 26.02 -18.10
CA SER A 27 -14.30 27.30 -18.64
C SER A 27 -13.93 27.45 -20.12
N LEU A 28 -12.74 27.03 -20.53
CA LEU A 28 -12.35 27.04 -21.94
C LEU A 28 -13.20 26.08 -22.78
N ILE A 29 -13.50 24.87 -22.26
CA ILE A 29 -14.37 23.90 -22.93
C ILE A 29 -15.79 24.45 -23.07
N GLU A 30 -16.39 24.91 -21.98
CA GLU A 30 -17.77 25.41 -21.95
C GLU A 30 -17.96 26.68 -22.78
N ASN A 31 -16.97 27.58 -22.78
CA ASN A 31 -16.99 28.74 -23.67
C ASN A 31 -16.88 28.32 -25.13
N GLY A 32 -16.06 27.33 -25.47
CA GLY A 32 -16.01 26.83 -26.85
C GLY A 32 -17.34 26.22 -27.31
N PHE A 33 -18.06 25.51 -26.43
CA PHE A 33 -19.43 25.06 -26.75
C PHE A 33 -20.38 26.23 -27.01
N LYS A 34 -20.35 27.28 -26.20
CA LYS A 34 -21.23 28.46 -26.37
C LYS A 34 -20.99 29.20 -27.69
N HIS A 35 -19.75 29.24 -28.16
CA HIS A 35 -19.37 29.97 -29.38
C HIS A 35 -19.35 29.08 -30.65
N GLY A 36 -19.57 27.77 -30.50
CA GLY A 36 -19.48 26.83 -31.62
C GLY A 36 -18.05 26.62 -32.14
N ASP A 37 -17.06 26.73 -31.26
CA ASP A 37 -15.64 26.54 -31.60
C ASP A 37 -15.32 25.06 -31.81
N LEU A 38 -14.32 24.79 -32.67
CA LEU A 38 -13.68 23.47 -32.69
C LEU A 38 -12.76 23.33 -31.48
N LEU A 39 -13.07 22.43 -30.57
CA LEU A 39 -12.29 22.16 -29.37
C LEU A 39 -11.20 21.13 -29.64
N LYS A 40 -9.97 21.43 -29.21
CA LYS A 40 -8.85 20.49 -29.21
C LYS A 40 -8.26 20.36 -27.81
N LEU A 41 -8.59 19.28 -27.10
CA LEU A 41 -8.07 18.96 -25.78
C LEU A 41 -6.83 18.07 -25.91
N THR A 42 -5.69 18.56 -25.44
CA THR A 42 -4.40 17.86 -25.47
C THR A 42 -3.88 17.63 -24.06
N LEU A 43 -3.67 16.36 -23.67
CA LEU A 43 -3.00 15.99 -22.43
C LEU A 43 -1.56 15.56 -22.74
N LYS A 44 -0.57 16.16 -22.07
CA LYS A 44 0.86 15.81 -22.20
C LYS A 44 1.40 15.32 -20.85
N PHE A 45 1.95 14.11 -20.82
CA PHE A 45 2.51 13.53 -19.60
C PHE A 45 3.56 12.46 -19.89
N GLN A 46 4.37 12.13 -18.89
CA GLN A 46 5.34 11.05 -18.98
C GLN A 46 4.75 9.73 -18.48
N LYS A 47 4.92 8.64 -19.25
CA LYS A 47 4.61 7.27 -18.80
C LYS A 47 5.90 6.50 -18.56
N PRO A 48 6.05 5.79 -17.43
CA PRO A 48 7.15 4.86 -17.25
C PRO A 48 7.04 3.75 -18.28
N THR A 49 8.12 3.45 -19.01
CA THR A 49 8.10 2.33 -19.95
C THR A 49 8.37 1.02 -19.21
N GLY A 50 7.52 0.01 -19.43
CA GLY A 50 7.69 -1.33 -18.83
C GLY A 50 8.89 -2.13 -19.35
N LYS A 51 9.76 -1.54 -20.18
CA LYS A 51 10.98 -2.16 -20.69
C LYS A 51 12.19 -1.48 -20.03
N ARG A 52 12.74 -2.12 -18.99
CA ARG A 52 14.10 -1.83 -18.53
C ARG A 52 15.05 -2.09 -19.71
N LYS A 53 15.51 -1.04 -20.38
CA LYS A 53 16.48 -1.16 -21.48
C LYS A 53 17.87 -1.25 -20.84
N ILE A 54 18.45 -2.45 -20.82
CA ILE A 54 19.87 -2.62 -20.51
C ILE A 54 20.61 -2.27 -21.81
N SER A 55 21.17 -1.07 -21.90
CA SER A 55 22.14 -0.74 -22.94
C SER A 55 23.51 -1.17 -22.46
N SER A 56 24.00 -2.31 -22.93
CA SER A 56 25.41 -2.69 -22.79
C SER A 56 26.22 -1.91 -23.83
N THR A 57 26.93 -0.88 -23.41
CA THR A 57 27.99 -0.27 -24.22
C THR A 57 29.29 -0.49 -23.46
N THR A 58 30.05 -1.50 -23.87
CA THR A 58 31.41 -1.75 -23.38
C THR A 58 32.31 -0.75 -24.10
N THR A 59 32.75 0.29 -23.41
CA THR A 59 33.82 1.16 -23.91
C THR A 59 35.12 0.69 -23.25
N THR A 60 35.91 -0.07 -23.99
CA THR A 60 37.23 -0.53 -23.55
C THR A 60 38.22 0.62 -23.74
N THR A 61 38.45 1.42 -22.71
CA THR A 61 39.63 2.29 -22.65
C THR A 61 40.73 1.52 -21.94
N ALA A 62 41.70 1.02 -22.71
CA ALA A 62 42.90 0.40 -22.17
C ALA A 62 43.69 1.44 -21.37
N ASN A 63 43.86 1.21 -20.08
CA ASN A 63 44.78 1.98 -19.24
C ASN A 63 45.93 1.06 -18.84
N ALA A 64 47.17 1.52 -18.95
CA ALA A 64 48.39 0.69 -18.94
C ALA A 64 48.77 0.09 -17.57
N ASN A 65 47.88 0.12 -16.58
CA ASN A 65 48.09 -0.51 -15.27
C ASN A 65 46.87 -1.37 -14.96
N GLY A 66 47.05 -2.71 -15.00
CA GLY A 66 46.01 -3.73 -14.98
C GLY A 66 45.17 -3.82 -13.71
N ASN A 67 44.35 -2.81 -13.46
CA ASN A 67 43.23 -2.85 -12.52
C ASN A 67 41.95 -2.60 -13.30
N ASP A 68 41.24 -3.68 -13.65
CA ASP A 68 39.93 -3.62 -14.30
C ASP A 68 38.89 -3.06 -13.31
N MET A 69 38.63 -1.76 -13.40
CA MET A 69 37.54 -1.12 -12.65
C MET A 69 36.24 -1.26 -13.46
N GLU A 70 35.45 -2.29 -13.14
CA GLU A 70 34.15 -2.52 -13.75
C GLU A 70 33.16 -1.40 -13.36
N LEU A 71 32.98 -0.42 -14.25
CA LEU A 71 32.08 0.70 -14.03
C LEU A 71 30.61 0.24 -14.17
N LYS A 72 29.94 0.02 -13.03
CA LYS A 72 28.52 -0.34 -12.96
C LYS A 72 27.65 0.74 -13.61
N SER A 73 27.03 0.42 -14.75
CA SER A 73 26.10 1.33 -15.44
C SER A 73 24.84 1.59 -14.61
N MET A 74 24.49 2.87 -14.43
CA MET A 74 23.22 3.29 -13.83
C MET A 74 22.06 2.96 -14.77
N THR A 75 21.12 2.14 -14.31
CA THR A 75 19.86 1.91 -15.03
C THR A 75 19.00 3.17 -14.95
N THR A 76 18.80 3.86 -16.08
CA THR A 76 17.87 4.98 -16.17
C THR A 76 16.46 4.45 -16.39
N ASN A 77 15.50 4.83 -15.53
CA ASN A 77 14.09 4.62 -15.80
C ASN A 77 13.74 5.47 -17.03
N SER A 78 13.55 4.84 -18.19
CA SER A 78 13.20 5.55 -19.41
C SER A 78 11.71 5.90 -19.39
N PHE A 79 11.44 7.20 -19.33
CA PHE A 79 10.10 7.75 -19.44
C PHE A 79 9.79 8.02 -20.91
N LYS A 80 8.61 7.61 -21.38
CA LYS A 80 8.11 7.95 -22.71
C LYS A 80 7.08 9.07 -22.59
N THR A 81 7.34 10.19 -23.25
CA THR A 81 6.35 11.25 -23.44
C THR A 81 5.13 10.68 -24.16
N SER A 82 3.98 10.79 -23.51
CA SER A 82 2.69 10.37 -24.02
C SER A 82 1.84 11.60 -24.24
N VAL A 83 1.16 11.64 -25.39
CA VAL A 83 0.26 12.73 -25.77
C VAL A 83 -1.09 12.14 -26.13
N ILE A 84 -2.15 12.68 -25.56
CA ILE A 84 -3.53 12.35 -25.91
C ILE A 84 -4.12 13.60 -26.55
N ASN A 85 -4.64 13.48 -27.77
CA ASN A 85 -5.36 14.55 -28.46
C ASN A 85 -6.80 14.12 -28.67
N LEU A 86 -7.73 14.96 -28.26
CA LEU A 86 -9.17 14.77 -28.41
C LEU A 86 -9.73 16.02 -29.10
N GLU A 87 -10.49 15.80 -30.17
CA GLU A 87 -11.10 16.88 -30.95
C GLU A 87 -12.61 16.76 -30.88
N PHE A 88 -13.31 17.89 -30.74
CA PHE A 88 -14.76 17.95 -30.70
C PHE A 88 -15.30 19.24 -31.33
N PRO A 89 -16.32 19.20 -32.19
CA PRO A 89 -16.90 17.98 -32.78
C PRO A 89 -15.93 17.32 -33.77
N SER A 90 -15.93 15.99 -33.81
CA SER A 90 -15.20 15.15 -34.75
C SER A 90 -16.18 14.37 -35.62
N ILE A 91 -15.76 13.99 -36.84
CA ILE A 91 -16.53 13.11 -37.72
C ILE A 91 -16.68 11.72 -37.11
N HIS A 92 -15.71 11.29 -36.29
CA HIS A 92 -15.71 9.96 -35.70
C HIS A 92 -16.40 9.96 -34.32
N SER A 93 -17.51 9.23 -34.22
CA SER A 93 -18.31 9.10 -33.00
C SER A 93 -17.50 8.62 -31.78
N ASN A 94 -16.52 7.74 -31.99
CA ASN A 94 -15.63 7.28 -30.92
C ASN A 94 -14.77 8.40 -30.30
N ILE A 95 -14.30 9.36 -31.10
CA ILE A 95 -13.52 10.51 -30.64
C ILE A 95 -14.43 11.46 -29.85
N ASN A 96 -15.63 11.74 -30.34
CA ASN A 96 -16.63 12.56 -29.63
C ASN A 96 -17.00 11.96 -28.28
N HIS A 97 -17.26 10.66 -28.24
CA HIS A 97 -17.58 9.95 -27.02
C HIS A 97 -16.41 9.96 -26.05
N LYS A 98 -15.16 9.78 -26.54
CA LYS A 98 -13.96 9.91 -25.71
C LYS A 98 -13.78 11.32 -25.16
N PHE A 99 -13.99 12.35 -25.96
CA PHE A 99 -13.98 13.74 -25.49
C PHE A 99 -15.01 13.96 -24.38
N THR A 100 -16.23 13.44 -24.57
CA THR A 100 -17.33 13.53 -23.61
C THR A 100 -16.97 12.87 -22.27
N MET A 101 -16.36 11.68 -22.29
CA MET A 101 -15.89 11.01 -21.08
C MET A 101 -14.83 11.84 -20.33
N TYR A 102 -13.84 12.42 -21.03
CA TYR A 102 -12.84 13.29 -20.41
C TYR A 102 -13.47 14.54 -19.80
N HIS A 103 -14.38 15.20 -20.53
CA HIS A 103 -15.11 16.36 -20.04
C HIS A 103 -15.92 16.03 -18.78
N ARG A 104 -16.64 14.90 -18.76
CA ARG A 104 -17.40 14.43 -17.59
C ARG A 104 -16.50 14.22 -16.37
N VAL A 105 -15.37 13.52 -16.54
CA VAL A 105 -14.44 13.27 -15.44
C VAL A 105 -13.80 14.55 -14.92
N LEU A 106 -13.38 15.47 -15.81
CA LEU A 106 -12.86 16.79 -15.42
C LEU A 106 -13.88 17.59 -14.59
N LYS A 107 -15.14 17.58 -15.02
CA LYS A 107 -16.24 18.26 -14.31
C LYS A 107 -16.47 17.68 -12.91
N MET A 108 -16.41 16.35 -12.79
CA MET A 108 -16.52 15.68 -11.50
C MET A 108 -15.33 15.98 -10.60
N MET A 109 -14.09 15.90 -11.11
CA MET A 109 -12.89 16.27 -10.35
C MET A 109 -12.97 17.72 -9.84
N HIS A 110 -13.38 18.67 -10.69
CA HIS A 110 -13.56 20.06 -10.27
C HIS A 110 -14.56 20.18 -9.11
N LYS A 111 -15.73 19.54 -9.24
CA LYS A 111 -16.74 19.53 -8.17
C LYS A 111 -16.16 19.00 -6.85
N LEU A 112 -15.49 17.85 -6.89
CA LEU A 112 -14.93 17.19 -5.71
C LEU A 112 -13.87 18.06 -5.02
N VAL A 113 -12.98 18.68 -5.81
CA VAL A 113 -11.94 19.56 -5.28
C VAL A 113 -12.56 20.82 -4.64
N SER A 114 -13.56 21.42 -5.27
CA SER A 114 -14.25 22.60 -4.74
C SER A 114 -15.06 22.31 -3.47
N THR A 115 -15.74 21.16 -3.40
CA THR A 115 -16.54 20.80 -2.22
C THR A 115 -15.72 20.11 -1.12
N LYS A 116 -14.47 19.73 -1.41
CA LYS A 116 -13.62 18.87 -0.57
C LYS A 116 -14.25 17.50 -0.28
N ASP A 117 -15.06 17.01 -1.23
CA ASP A 117 -15.64 15.66 -1.17
C ASP A 117 -14.69 14.63 -1.78
N GLU A 118 -14.89 13.36 -1.41
CA GLU A 118 -14.14 12.24 -1.94
C GLU A 118 -15.08 11.18 -2.53
N ILE A 119 -14.70 10.60 -3.68
CA ILE A 119 -15.38 9.46 -4.27
C ILE A 119 -14.39 8.38 -4.69
N SER A 120 -14.86 7.13 -4.75
CA SER A 120 -14.07 6.05 -5.32
C SER A 120 -14.11 5.99 -6.85
N LYS A 121 -13.07 5.42 -7.49
CA LYS A 121 -13.09 5.14 -8.95
C LYS A 121 -14.32 4.33 -9.39
N ARG A 122 -14.82 3.43 -8.53
CA ARG A 122 -16.05 2.66 -8.77
C ARG A 122 -17.29 3.55 -8.75
N GLN A 123 -17.41 4.45 -7.76
CA GLN A 123 -18.52 5.40 -7.72
C GLN A 123 -18.48 6.37 -8.89
N LEU A 124 -17.29 6.79 -9.33
CA LEU A 124 -17.11 7.58 -10.55
C LEU A 124 -17.67 6.83 -11.77
N TYR A 125 -17.37 5.54 -11.91
CA TYR A 125 -17.94 4.70 -12.96
C TYR A 125 -19.48 4.58 -12.86
N TYR A 126 -20.03 4.40 -11.67
CA TYR A 126 -21.48 4.33 -11.47
C TYR A 126 -22.22 5.66 -11.69
N SER A 127 -21.50 6.79 -11.74
CA SER A 127 -22.12 8.09 -11.99
C SER A 127 -22.72 8.22 -13.39
N ASP A 128 -22.25 7.43 -14.36
CA ASP A 128 -22.74 7.39 -15.74
C ASP A 128 -22.26 6.12 -16.47
N VAL A 129 -22.84 4.96 -16.12
CA VAL A 129 -22.38 3.64 -16.63
C VAL A 129 -22.50 3.52 -18.15
N GLU A 130 -23.53 4.15 -18.73
CA GLU A 130 -23.76 4.16 -20.18
C GLU A 130 -22.68 4.94 -20.91
N LEU A 131 -22.31 6.12 -20.40
CA LEU A 131 -21.22 6.91 -20.97
C LEU A 131 -19.87 6.17 -20.93
N PHE A 132 -19.64 5.29 -19.94
CA PHE A 132 -18.38 4.54 -19.82
C PHE A 132 -18.41 3.15 -20.50
N LYS A 133 -19.40 2.87 -21.35
CA LYS A 133 -19.53 1.60 -22.12
C LYS A 133 -19.44 0.33 -21.26
N GLN A 134 -19.90 0.40 -20.01
CA GLN A 134 -19.82 -0.71 -19.05
C GLN A 134 -18.39 -1.23 -18.78
N GLN A 135 -17.35 -0.44 -19.08
CA GLN A 135 -15.95 -0.82 -18.91
C GLN A 135 -15.27 0.06 -17.86
N GLN A 136 -15.16 -0.46 -16.63
CA GLN A 136 -14.51 0.27 -15.53
C GLN A 136 -13.07 0.72 -15.87
N GLY A 137 -12.31 -0.09 -16.62
CA GLY A 137 -10.93 0.24 -17.00
C GLY A 137 -10.79 1.54 -17.81
N VAL A 138 -11.84 1.97 -18.52
CA VAL A 138 -11.84 3.24 -19.25
C VAL A 138 -11.80 4.43 -18.29
N VAL A 139 -12.56 4.36 -17.19
CA VAL A 139 -12.55 5.39 -16.14
C VAL A 139 -11.18 5.43 -15.47
N ASP A 140 -10.62 4.25 -15.16
CA ASP A 140 -9.29 4.15 -14.55
C ASP A 140 -8.24 4.85 -15.42
N ASP A 141 -8.21 4.57 -16.72
CA ASP A 141 -7.29 5.19 -17.68
C ASP A 141 -7.46 6.72 -17.78
N ILE A 142 -8.71 7.21 -17.83
CA ILE A 142 -8.98 8.66 -17.93
C ILE A 142 -8.49 9.38 -16.68
N VAL A 143 -8.85 8.90 -15.50
CA VAL A 143 -8.41 9.45 -14.21
C VAL A 143 -6.89 9.49 -14.13
N ASP A 144 -6.26 8.38 -14.48
CA ASP A 144 -4.81 8.21 -14.47
C ASP A 144 -4.09 9.11 -15.48
N ASN A 145 -4.67 9.35 -16.67
CA ASN A 145 -4.09 10.25 -17.66
C ASN A 145 -4.23 11.72 -17.24
N ILE A 146 -5.37 12.13 -16.66
CA ILE A 146 -5.57 13.49 -16.14
C ILE A 146 -4.62 13.76 -14.97
N SER A 147 -4.56 12.86 -13.99
CA SER A 147 -3.65 12.95 -12.84
C SER A 147 -2.19 13.13 -13.28
N ARG A 148 -1.71 12.34 -14.26
CA ARG A 148 -0.35 12.47 -14.79
C ARG A 148 -0.13 13.75 -15.59
N ALA A 149 -1.14 14.20 -16.34
CA ALA A 149 -1.08 15.44 -17.11
C ALA A 149 -0.99 16.68 -16.21
N MET A 150 -1.74 16.69 -15.10
CA MET A 150 -1.70 17.76 -14.11
C MET A 150 -0.50 17.65 -13.15
N ASN A 151 0.21 16.52 -13.15
CA ASN A 151 1.26 16.21 -12.17
C ASN A 151 0.75 16.22 -10.72
N VAL A 152 -0.45 15.69 -10.51
CA VAL A 152 -1.16 15.70 -9.22
C VAL A 152 -1.57 14.28 -8.88
N SER A 153 -1.48 13.89 -7.62
CA SER A 153 -1.95 12.57 -7.19
C SER A 153 -3.47 12.47 -7.31
N ILE A 154 -4.00 11.27 -7.61
CA ILE A 154 -5.45 11.09 -7.81
C ILE A 154 -6.29 11.54 -6.62
N GLU A 155 -5.74 11.50 -5.41
CA GLU A 155 -6.46 11.81 -4.17
C GLU A 155 -6.63 13.33 -4.00
N LYS A 156 -5.67 14.13 -4.47
CA LYS A 156 -5.81 15.59 -4.54
C LYS A 156 -6.86 16.04 -5.55
N LEU A 157 -7.34 15.12 -6.40
CA LEU A 157 -8.47 15.34 -7.33
C LEU A 157 -9.80 14.82 -6.75
N GLY A 158 -9.84 14.46 -5.46
CA GLY A 158 -11.01 13.93 -4.78
C GLY A 158 -11.34 12.47 -5.13
N ILE A 159 -10.41 11.74 -5.77
CA ILE A 159 -10.61 10.34 -6.15
C ILE A 159 -9.74 9.42 -5.29
N ILE A 160 -10.40 8.63 -4.45
CA ILE A 160 -9.76 7.69 -3.54
C ILE A 160 -9.94 6.23 -4.01
N ALA A 161 -9.08 5.33 -3.54
CA ALA A 161 -9.35 3.89 -3.70
C ALA A 161 -10.49 3.49 -2.76
N SER A 162 -11.40 2.62 -3.21
CA SER A 162 -12.39 2.03 -2.30
C SER A 162 -11.64 1.26 -1.20
N PRO A 163 -11.91 1.54 0.10
CA PRO A 163 -11.30 0.80 1.18
C PRO A 163 -11.71 -0.67 1.11
N LYS A 164 -10.73 -1.57 1.17
CA LYS A 164 -10.96 -3.03 1.23
C LYS A 164 -10.22 -3.70 2.38
N GLY A 165 -9.28 -2.99 3.01
CA GLY A 165 -8.51 -3.51 4.12
C GLY A 165 -9.38 -3.78 5.34
N LEU A 166 -9.05 -4.84 6.08
CA LEU A 166 -9.74 -5.22 7.31
C LEU A 166 -8.79 -5.16 8.49
N ILE A 167 -9.35 -4.86 9.66
CA ILE A 167 -8.71 -4.89 10.97
C ILE A 167 -9.49 -5.82 11.91
N TYR A 168 -8.78 -6.55 12.74
CA TYR A 168 -9.31 -7.35 13.84
C TYR A 168 -8.45 -7.09 15.08
N GLY A 169 -9.06 -7.06 16.26
CA GLY A 169 -8.40 -6.83 17.55
C GLY A 169 -8.92 -5.57 18.25
N GLU A 170 -8.61 -5.47 19.54
CA GLU A 170 -8.96 -4.31 20.35
C GLU A 170 -8.12 -3.07 19.99
N LEU A 171 -8.79 -1.99 19.58
CA LEU A 171 -8.15 -0.70 19.29
C LEU A 171 -9.19 0.42 19.44
N LYS A 172 -8.86 1.46 20.21
CA LYS A 172 -9.70 2.64 20.37
C LYS A 172 -8.87 3.90 20.18
N PHE A 173 -9.33 4.82 19.34
CA PHE A 173 -8.65 6.10 19.13
C PHE A 173 -9.60 7.21 18.71
N ARG A 174 -9.21 8.45 19.00
CA ARG A 174 -9.82 9.66 18.45
C ARG A 174 -8.99 10.17 17.28
N TYR A 175 -9.67 10.54 16.21
CA TYR A 175 -9.08 11.04 14.97
C TYR A 175 -9.52 12.47 14.69
N LYS A 176 -8.55 13.36 14.43
CA LYS A 176 -8.75 14.80 14.16
C LYS A 176 -9.71 15.47 15.16
N GLY A 177 -9.58 15.14 16.44
CA GLY A 177 -10.34 15.74 17.57
C GLY A 177 -11.83 15.41 17.66
N ASN A 178 -12.47 14.91 16.60
CA ASN A 178 -13.94 14.82 16.55
C ASN A 178 -14.47 13.39 16.44
N LYS A 179 -13.73 12.47 15.81
CA LYS A 179 -14.24 11.14 15.47
C LYS A 179 -13.58 10.05 16.30
N ILE A 180 -14.35 9.31 17.09
CA ILE A 180 -13.86 8.15 17.83
C ILE A 180 -14.09 6.90 16.99
N PHE A 181 -13.04 6.10 16.83
CA PHE A 181 -13.09 4.76 16.26
C PHE A 181 -12.85 3.75 17.38
N GLU A 182 -13.69 2.73 17.45
CA GLU A 182 -13.64 1.68 18.45
C GLU A 182 -13.76 0.32 17.75
N PHE A 183 -12.70 -0.47 17.88
CA PHE A 183 -12.62 -1.84 17.42
C PHE A 183 -12.59 -2.74 18.65
N VAL A 184 -13.55 -3.63 18.73
CA VAL A 184 -13.68 -4.58 19.84
C VAL A 184 -13.11 -5.92 19.41
N GLU A 185 -12.39 -6.56 20.32
CA GLU A 185 -11.89 -7.92 20.15
C GLU A 185 -13.03 -8.88 19.72
N GLY A 186 -12.72 -9.85 18.86
CA GLY A 186 -13.72 -10.78 18.32
C GLY A 186 -14.50 -10.28 17.11
N CYS A 187 -14.33 -9.02 16.69
CA CYS A 187 -14.97 -8.44 15.51
C CYS A 187 -13.97 -8.08 14.40
N VAL A 188 -14.31 -8.44 13.17
CA VAL A 188 -13.59 -7.99 11.97
C VAL A 188 -14.26 -6.73 11.45
N ASN A 189 -13.50 -5.67 11.30
CA ASN A 189 -13.97 -4.36 10.84
C ASN A 189 -13.24 -3.91 9.58
N LEU A 190 -13.88 -3.05 8.80
CA LEU A 190 -13.19 -2.34 7.72
C LEU A 190 -12.20 -1.33 8.32
N ILE A 191 -11.02 -1.21 7.73
CA ILE A 191 -10.09 -0.13 8.10
C ILE A 191 -10.81 1.22 7.89
N PRO A 192 -10.80 2.08 8.90
CA PRO A 192 -11.55 3.33 8.85
C PRO A 192 -10.99 4.25 7.78
N ALA A 193 -11.88 4.95 7.07
CA ALA A 193 -11.47 6.00 6.16
C ALA A 193 -10.79 7.13 6.97
N ILE A 194 -9.47 7.23 6.79
CA ILE A 194 -8.62 8.29 7.33
C ILE A 194 -7.99 9.04 6.16
N SER A 195 -7.70 10.32 6.38
CA SER A 195 -7.05 11.15 5.37
C SER A 195 -5.64 10.64 5.08
N LEU A 196 -5.24 10.64 3.82
CA LEU A 196 -3.94 10.10 3.41
C LEU A 196 -2.77 11.06 3.68
N ASP A 197 -3.08 12.31 4.01
CA ASP A 197 -2.15 13.34 4.48
C ASP A 197 -2.10 13.44 6.02
N SER A 198 -2.73 12.49 6.73
CA SER A 198 -2.75 12.52 8.18
C SER A 198 -1.33 12.47 8.73
N THR A 199 -1.11 13.14 9.86
CA THR A 199 0.14 13.07 10.61
C THR A 199 -0.02 12.16 11.84
N LYS A 200 1.06 11.96 12.60
CA LYS A 200 0.97 11.23 13.87
C LYS A 200 0.02 11.92 14.84
N ASP A 201 0.05 13.25 14.91
CA ASP A 201 -0.70 14.05 15.88
C ASP A 201 -2.22 14.05 15.62
N ASP A 202 -2.64 13.66 14.42
CA ASP A 202 -4.06 13.47 14.09
C ASP A 202 -4.73 12.30 14.85
N PHE A 203 -3.93 11.44 15.49
CA PHE A 203 -4.41 10.26 16.21
C PHE A 203 -4.10 10.36 17.70
N GLU A 204 -5.15 10.31 18.51
CA GLU A 204 -5.08 10.20 19.97
C GLU A 204 -5.52 8.76 20.34
N MET A 205 -4.56 7.92 20.75
CA MET A 205 -4.86 6.55 21.19
C MET A 205 -5.58 6.57 22.53
N LEU A 206 -6.69 5.84 22.62
CA LEU A 206 -7.53 5.72 23.82
C LEU A 206 -7.48 4.29 24.42
N SER A 207 -7.01 3.30 23.67
CA SER A 207 -6.74 1.95 24.15
C SER A 207 -5.27 1.77 24.51
N ASP A 208 -5.00 0.75 25.34
CA ASP A 208 -3.64 0.29 25.63
C ASP A 208 -2.90 -0.14 24.35
N PRO A 209 -1.56 -0.08 24.33
CA PRO A 209 -0.77 -0.64 23.24
C PRO A 209 -1.00 -2.16 23.12
N PRO A 210 -1.10 -2.71 21.90
CA PRO A 210 -1.12 -4.16 21.70
C PRO A 210 0.27 -4.76 21.96
N ASP A 211 0.32 -6.06 22.24
CA ASP A 211 1.57 -6.82 22.34
C ASP A 211 2.24 -6.99 20.97
N GLU A 212 1.44 -7.07 19.90
CA GLU A 212 1.93 -7.32 18.55
C GLU A 212 0.95 -6.83 17.47
N ILE A 213 1.49 -6.37 16.34
CA ILE A 213 0.73 -6.06 15.12
C ILE A 213 1.06 -7.11 14.05
N LEU A 214 0.04 -7.76 13.53
CA LEU A 214 0.12 -8.81 12.52
C LEU A 214 -0.48 -8.33 11.20
N VAL A 215 0.24 -8.52 10.10
CA VAL A 215 -0.27 -8.35 8.74
C VAL A 215 -0.41 -9.73 8.12
N ILE A 216 -1.63 -10.10 7.73
CA ILE A 216 -1.90 -11.38 7.07
C ILE A 216 -2.34 -11.09 5.64
N GLU A 217 -1.59 -11.57 4.65
CA GLU A 217 -1.92 -11.38 3.24
C GLU A 217 -3.28 -11.99 2.88
N LYS A 218 -3.39 -13.30 3.08
CA LYS A 218 -4.46 -14.12 2.51
C LYS A 218 -5.74 -13.98 3.32
N HIS A 219 -6.82 -13.57 2.65
CA HIS A 219 -8.09 -13.31 3.32
C HIS A 219 -8.67 -14.55 4.04
N ALA A 220 -8.51 -15.74 3.43
CA ALA A 220 -8.98 -17.00 4.02
C ALA A 220 -8.24 -17.31 5.34
N THR A 221 -6.90 -17.22 5.32
CA THR A 221 -6.06 -17.43 6.50
C THR A 221 -6.36 -16.39 7.58
N PHE A 222 -6.50 -15.11 7.22
CA PHE A 222 -6.93 -14.05 8.14
C PHE A 222 -8.27 -14.41 8.81
N THR A 223 -9.27 -14.79 8.02
CA THR A 223 -10.60 -15.13 8.52
C THR A 223 -10.57 -16.34 9.46
N ARG A 224 -9.81 -17.39 9.10
CA ARG A 224 -9.62 -18.58 9.94
C ARG A 224 -8.92 -18.22 11.26
N PHE A 225 -7.89 -17.39 11.20
CA PHE A 225 -7.16 -16.94 12.38
C PHE A 225 -8.06 -16.15 13.33
N CYS A 226 -8.80 -15.16 12.82
CA CYS A 226 -9.74 -14.37 13.62
C CYS A 226 -10.82 -15.24 14.27
N LYS A 227 -11.36 -16.23 13.55
CA LYS A 227 -12.34 -17.18 14.11
C LYS A 227 -11.76 -18.00 15.26
N ARG A 228 -10.52 -18.48 15.12
CA ARG A 228 -9.85 -19.26 16.17
C ARG A 228 -9.54 -18.43 17.41
N GLN A 229 -9.12 -17.17 17.23
CA GLN A 229 -8.91 -16.21 18.33
C GLN A 229 -10.21 -15.99 19.11
N LYS A 230 -11.31 -15.73 18.40
CA LYS A 230 -12.63 -15.56 19.00
C LYS A 230 -13.08 -16.79 19.80
N GLN A 231 -12.99 -17.98 19.21
CA GLN A 231 -13.38 -19.24 19.87
C GLN A 231 -12.57 -19.50 21.14
N HIS A 232 -11.26 -19.27 21.08
CA HIS A 232 -10.40 -19.49 22.24
C HIS A 232 -10.72 -18.49 23.36
N GLN A 233 -11.03 -17.24 23.01
CA GLN A 233 -11.46 -16.24 23.97
C GLN A 233 -12.79 -16.62 24.65
N GLU A 234 -13.78 -17.09 23.87
CA GLU A 234 -15.05 -17.58 24.39
C GLU A 234 -14.86 -18.75 25.37
N GLN A 235 -13.96 -19.70 25.05
CA GLN A 235 -13.60 -20.82 25.92
C GLN A 235 -12.94 -20.37 27.23
N VAL A 236 -12.00 -19.41 27.15
CA VAL A 236 -11.32 -18.87 28.33
C VAL A 236 -12.33 -18.17 29.25
N ILE A 237 -13.22 -17.34 28.70
CA ILE A 237 -14.27 -16.65 29.47
C ILE A 237 -15.18 -17.67 30.16
N GLN A 238 -15.67 -18.67 29.42
CA GLN A 238 -16.54 -19.69 29.97
C GLN A 238 -15.86 -20.47 31.12
N SER A 239 -14.60 -20.85 30.94
CA SER A 239 -13.84 -21.56 31.99
C SER A 239 -13.59 -20.72 33.24
N ALA A 240 -13.52 -19.40 33.08
CA ALA A 240 -13.30 -18.46 34.18
C ALA A 240 -14.59 -18.24 34.98
N ASP A 241 -15.73 -18.12 34.27
CA ASP A 241 -17.05 -18.01 34.88
C ASP A 241 -17.41 -19.30 35.66
N GLU A 242 -17.12 -20.48 35.09
CA GLU A 242 -17.34 -21.78 35.75
C GLU A 242 -16.51 -21.91 37.06
N LYS A 243 -15.24 -21.48 37.05
CA LYS A 243 -14.40 -21.46 38.26
C LYS A 243 -14.90 -20.48 39.31
N ALA A 244 -15.35 -19.29 38.90
CA ALA A 244 -15.91 -18.31 39.83
C ALA A 244 -17.19 -18.83 40.51
N LEU A 245 -18.04 -19.56 39.75
CA LEU A 245 -19.23 -20.23 40.28
C LEU A 245 -18.88 -21.36 41.27
N GLU A 246 -17.85 -22.17 41.00
CA GLU A 246 -17.39 -23.21 41.92
C GLU A 246 -16.79 -22.65 43.22
N GLU A 247 -16.09 -21.53 43.15
CA GLU A 247 -15.55 -20.82 44.32
C GLU A 247 -16.65 -20.17 45.16
N GLU A 248 -17.69 -19.63 44.52
CA GLU A 248 -18.86 -19.06 45.20
C GLU A 248 -19.65 -20.14 45.98
N GLN A 249 -19.72 -21.36 45.46
CA GLN A 249 -20.37 -22.50 46.13
C GLN A 249 -19.57 -23.06 47.32
N LYS A 250 -18.25 -22.80 47.40
CA LYS A 250 -17.37 -23.27 48.50
C LYS A 250 -17.34 -22.37 49.74
N GLY A 251 -18.06 -21.24 49.72
CA GLY A 251 -18.51 -20.54 50.93
C GLY A 251 -17.64 -19.38 51.43
N ASN A 252 -18.09 -18.14 51.17
CA ASN A 252 -18.43 -17.15 52.21
C ASN A 252 -18.95 -15.84 51.58
N GLY A 253 -20.22 -15.50 51.82
CA GLY A 253 -20.70 -14.11 51.84
C GLY A 253 -21.27 -13.53 50.55
N LYS A 254 -22.60 -13.39 50.50
CA LYS A 254 -23.45 -12.72 49.50
C LYS A 254 -23.17 -11.22 49.23
N ASN A 255 -22.05 -10.66 49.71
CA ASN A 255 -21.63 -9.28 49.42
C ASN A 255 -20.45 -9.18 48.46
N ILE A 256 -19.90 -10.33 48.06
CA ILE A 256 -18.70 -10.40 47.23
C ILE A 256 -19.05 -10.32 45.74
N PHE A 257 -20.21 -10.82 45.29
CA PHE A 257 -20.56 -10.91 43.86
C PHE A 257 -20.64 -9.56 43.13
N HIS A 258 -21.19 -8.51 43.77
CA HIS A 258 -21.31 -7.19 43.13
C HIS A 258 -19.98 -6.42 43.13
N GLN A 259 -19.14 -6.64 44.17
CA GLN A 259 -17.82 -6.04 44.28
C GLN A 259 -16.79 -6.80 43.43
N GLN A 260 -16.96 -8.12 43.27
CA GLN A 260 -16.17 -8.98 42.40
C GLN A 260 -16.54 -8.82 40.94
N GLN A 261 -17.81 -8.67 40.53
CA GLN A 261 -18.13 -8.35 39.13
C GLN A 261 -17.54 -6.99 38.71
N GLN A 262 -17.59 -5.99 39.60
CA GLN A 262 -16.93 -4.70 39.37
C GLN A 262 -15.39 -4.79 39.46
N GLN A 263 -14.84 -5.68 40.30
CA GLN A 263 -13.41 -5.98 40.33
C GLN A 263 -12.95 -6.85 39.16
N TYR A 264 -13.79 -7.70 38.56
CA TYR A 264 -13.50 -8.57 37.42
C TYR A 264 -13.43 -7.73 36.13
N GLN A 265 -14.33 -6.75 36.02
CA GLN A 265 -14.23 -5.70 35.00
C GLN A 265 -12.98 -4.81 35.19
N ARG A 266 -12.46 -4.67 36.41
CA ARG A 266 -11.20 -3.95 36.71
C ARG A 266 -9.92 -4.83 36.68
N HIS A 267 -10.01 -6.13 36.92
CA HIS A 267 -8.90 -7.10 37.00
C HIS A 267 -8.45 -7.62 35.63
N ARG A 268 -9.13 -7.19 34.56
CA ARG A 268 -8.58 -7.23 33.19
C ARG A 268 -7.22 -6.52 33.04
N MET A 269 -6.72 -5.80 34.06
CA MET A 269 -5.44 -5.09 33.98
C MET A 269 -4.28 -5.59 34.86
N THR A 270 -4.44 -6.25 36.02
CA THR A 270 -3.24 -6.63 36.81
C THR A 270 -3.50 -7.73 37.86
N THR A 271 -3.16 -8.99 37.59
CA THR A 271 -2.42 -9.87 38.54
C THR A 271 -2.10 -11.23 37.90
N PRO A 272 -0.92 -11.83 38.15
CA PRO A 272 -0.52 -13.13 37.61
C PRO A 272 -0.88 -14.25 38.59
N THR A 273 -1.83 -15.11 38.21
CA THR A 273 -2.06 -16.39 38.90
C THR A 273 -1.99 -17.55 37.91
N ASN A 274 -0.78 -18.12 37.85
CA ASN A 274 -0.40 -19.54 37.68
C ASN A 274 -1.23 -20.53 36.84
N THR A 275 -1.87 -20.10 35.75
CA THR A 275 -2.05 -20.96 34.57
C THR A 275 -1.70 -20.20 33.30
N ASN A 276 -0.62 -20.63 32.65
CA ASN A 276 -0.05 -20.10 31.41
C ASN A 276 -1.06 -20.08 30.26
N LEU A 277 -1.78 -18.97 30.04
CA LEU A 277 -2.15 -18.49 28.70
C LEU A 277 -2.67 -17.05 28.81
N ILE A 278 -1.77 -16.09 29.08
CA ILE A 278 -2.10 -14.68 28.83
C ILE A 278 -2.24 -14.56 27.31
N MET A 279 -3.48 -14.37 26.84
CA MET A 279 -3.76 -14.11 25.44
C MET A 279 -3.08 -12.81 25.04
N LYS A 280 -2.17 -12.89 24.08
CA LYS A 280 -1.51 -11.70 23.53
C LYS A 280 -2.57 -10.78 22.93
N LYS A 281 -2.57 -9.51 23.34
CA LYS A 281 -3.36 -8.44 22.71
C LYS A 281 -2.77 -8.17 21.32
N GLN A 282 -3.42 -8.65 20.27
CA GLN A 282 -2.90 -8.53 18.91
C GLN A 282 -3.83 -7.68 18.04
N ILE A 283 -3.24 -6.77 17.25
CA ILE A 283 -3.95 -6.10 16.15
C ILE A 283 -3.59 -6.82 14.86
N ILE A 284 -4.59 -7.27 14.11
CA ILE A 284 -4.42 -8.04 12.88
C ILE A 284 -5.00 -7.27 11.71
N ILE A 285 -4.22 -7.11 10.64
CA ILE A 285 -4.58 -6.34 9.46
C ILE A 285 -4.46 -7.21 8.21
N THR A 286 -5.40 -7.06 7.28
CA THR A 286 -5.29 -7.66 5.94
C THR A 286 -5.76 -6.71 4.86
N GLY A 287 -5.01 -6.63 3.77
CA GLY A 287 -5.39 -5.97 2.51
C GLY A 287 -6.05 -6.92 1.50
N LYS A 288 -6.26 -8.19 1.88
CA LYS A 288 -6.74 -9.29 1.02
C LYS A 288 -5.85 -9.45 -0.23
N GLY A 289 -4.57 -9.75 0.00
CA GLY A 289 -3.50 -9.68 -1.01
C GLY A 289 -2.78 -8.32 -0.98
N PHE A 290 -2.55 -7.74 -2.16
CA PHE A 290 -1.94 -6.42 -2.29
C PHE A 290 -2.75 -5.35 -1.54
N PRO A 291 -2.15 -4.59 -0.60
CA PRO A 291 -2.88 -3.59 0.17
C PRO A 291 -3.32 -2.41 -0.69
N ASP A 292 -4.48 -1.84 -0.37
CA ASP A 292 -4.83 -0.51 -0.88
C ASP A 292 -4.02 0.58 -0.16
N ARG A 293 -4.09 1.81 -0.67
CA ARG A 293 -3.33 2.93 -0.11
C ARG A 293 -3.71 3.23 1.34
N LEU A 294 -5.00 3.17 1.66
CA LEU A 294 -5.52 3.39 3.00
C LEU A 294 -4.94 2.39 4.01
N THR A 295 -4.94 1.10 3.67
CA THR A 295 -4.38 0.03 4.50
C THR A 295 -2.92 0.29 4.84
N LYS A 296 -2.12 0.72 3.85
CA LYS A 296 -0.71 1.04 4.06
C LYS A 296 -0.50 2.24 4.98
N VAL A 297 -1.22 3.34 4.73
CA VAL A 297 -1.14 4.56 5.54
C VAL A 297 -1.60 4.28 6.96
N PHE A 298 -2.69 3.53 7.13
CA PHE A 298 -3.20 3.14 8.44
C PHE A 298 -2.21 2.26 9.22
N LEU A 299 -1.62 1.23 8.57
CA LEU A 299 -0.55 0.43 9.19
C LEU A 299 0.63 1.31 9.61
N TYR A 300 1.07 2.22 8.74
CA TYR A 300 2.14 3.16 9.05
C TYR A 300 1.81 3.99 10.30
N HIS A 301 0.63 4.60 10.39
CA HIS A 301 0.22 5.36 11.58
C HIS A 301 0.19 4.50 12.84
N LEU A 302 -0.31 3.26 12.77
CA LEU A 302 -0.23 2.33 13.90
C LEU A 302 1.21 2.08 14.34
N THR A 303 2.14 1.92 13.40
CA THR A 303 3.57 1.78 13.74
C THR A 303 4.17 3.05 14.35
N GLN A 304 3.66 4.24 14.03
CA GLN A 304 4.12 5.49 14.62
C GLN A 304 3.54 5.71 16.03
N GLN A 305 2.32 5.26 16.26
CA GLN A 305 1.62 5.33 17.55
C GLN A 305 2.16 4.32 18.56
N PHE A 306 2.55 3.14 18.08
CA PHE A 306 3.10 2.06 18.90
C PHE A 306 4.56 1.77 18.52
N PRO A 307 5.53 2.65 18.87
CA PRO A 307 6.91 2.57 18.38
C PRO A 307 7.69 1.35 18.89
N THR A 308 7.29 0.77 20.02
CA THR A 308 7.93 -0.38 20.65
C THR A 308 7.30 -1.73 20.28
N VAL A 309 6.09 -1.72 19.71
CA VAL A 309 5.32 -2.93 19.43
C VAL A 309 5.87 -3.65 18.19
N ALA A 310 6.08 -4.96 18.29
CA ALA A 310 6.54 -5.76 17.16
C ALA A 310 5.50 -5.76 16.02
N VAL A 311 5.96 -5.62 14.77
CA VAL A 311 5.10 -5.62 13.58
C VAL A 311 5.58 -6.73 12.66
N LYS A 312 4.72 -7.70 12.32
CA LYS A 312 5.09 -8.88 11.54
C LYS A 312 4.14 -9.09 10.37
N ALA A 313 4.66 -9.48 9.22
CA ALA A 313 3.86 -9.85 8.06
C ALA A 313 3.99 -11.33 7.71
N PHE A 314 2.83 -11.96 7.53
CA PHE A 314 2.64 -13.35 7.10
C PHE A 314 2.12 -13.36 5.67
N VAL A 315 2.95 -13.88 4.77
CA VAL A 315 2.72 -13.97 3.32
C VAL A 315 3.13 -15.35 2.82
N ASP A 316 2.63 -15.73 1.65
CA ASP A 316 3.03 -16.98 0.98
C ASP A 316 4.54 -16.97 0.62
N SER A 317 5.15 -18.15 0.60
CA SER A 317 6.56 -18.35 0.20
C SER A 317 6.68 -18.40 -1.31
N ASP A 318 6.22 -17.33 -1.98
CA ASP A 318 6.29 -17.21 -3.42
C ASP A 318 6.52 -15.75 -3.88
N VAL A 319 6.68 -15.56 -5.19
CA VAL A 319 7.01 -14.24 -5.73
C VAL A 319 5.93 -13.19 -5.48
N TYR A 320 4.66 -13.59 -5.36
CA TYR A 320 3.56 -12.68 -5.12
C TYR A 320 3.48 -12.33 -3.64
N GLY A 321 3.59 -13.31 -2.74
CA GLY A 321 3.64 -13.07 -1.30
C GLY A 321 4.77 -12.11 -0.93
N LEU A 322 5.96 -12.31 -1.50
CA LEU A 322 7.11 -11.41 -1.30
C LEU A 322 6.91 -10.02 -1.92
N ALA A 323 6.24 -9.92 -3.08
CA ALA A 323 5.88 -8.63 -3.67
C ALA A 323 4.85 -7.87 -2.81
N ILE A 324 3.92 -8.59 -2.18
CA ILE A 324 2.93 -8.01 -1.27
C ILE A 324 3.61 -7.52 0.01
N PHE A 325 4.52 -8.30 0.59
CA PHE A 325 5.33 -7.87 1.73
C PHE A 325 6.05 -6.55 1.44
N LYS A 326 6.71 -6.46 0.28
CA LYS A 326 7.40 -5.24 -0.17
C LYS A 326 6.43 -4.05 -0.26
N GLU A 327 5.19 -4.26 -0.69
CA GLU A 327 4.19 -3.20 -0.81
C GLU A 327 3.72 -2.68 0.56
N TYR A 328 3.67 -3.51 1.60
CA TYR A 328 3.40 -3.05 2.99
C TYR A 328 4.59 -2.33 3.62
N TRP A 329 5.81 -2.75 3.30
CA TRP A 329 7.03 -2.12 3.79
C TRP A 329 7.12 -0.64 3.37
N PHE A 330 6.73 -0.35 2.12
CA PHE A 330 6.83 0.99 1.55
C PHE A 330 5.45 1.67 1.48
N VAL A 331 5.24 2.68 2.31
CA VAL A 331 4.16 3.63 2.06
C VAL A 331 4.73 4.68 1.11
N LYS A 332 4.37 4.57 -0.16
CA LYS A 332 4.68 5.65 -1.12
C LYS A 332 4.08 6.94 -0.57
N GLY A 333 4.96 7.83 -0.11
CA GLY A 333 4.59 9.17 0.32
C GLY A 333 3.85 9.87 -0.81
N ASN A 334 2.92 10.77 -0.46
CA ASN A 334 2.29 11.67 -1.41
C ASN A 334 3.09 12.97 -1.57
N TYR A 335 4.41 12.91 -1.43
CA TYR A 335 5.28 14.08 -1.54
C TYR A 335 5.99 14.01 -2.89
N ASN A 336 5.53 14.88 -3.77
CA ASN A 336 6.31 15.46 -4.84
C ASN A 336 6.93 14.47 -5.84
N LEU A 337 6.22 14.26 -6.95
CA LEU A 337 6.89 14.46 -8.24
C LEU A 337 7.12 15.97 -8.42
N ASP A 338 7.94 16.57 -7.54
CA ASP A 338 8.60 17.82 -7.89
C ASP A 338 9.65 17.42 -8.93
N TYR A 339 9.22 17.36 -10.18
CA TYR A 339 10.12 17.71 -11.26
C TYR A 339 10.37 19.22 -11.14
N SER A 340 11.12 19.63 -10.11
CA SER A 340 12.01 20.77 -10.23
C SER A 340 13.10 20.35 -11.21
N SER A 341 12.74 20.34 -12.50
CA SER A 341 13.71 20.59 -13.55
C SER A 341 14.30 21.95 -13.22
N SER A 342 15.49 21.93 -12.62
CA SER A 342 16.42 23.05 -12.65
C SER A 342 16.41 23.59 -14.08
N GLY A 343 15.79 24.74 -14.27
CA GLY A 343 15.85 25.44 -15.53
C GLY A 343 17.31 25.70 -15.86
N SER A 344 17.71 25.41 -17.10
CA SER A 344 18.86 26.12 -17.67
C SER A 344 18.38 27.51 -18.07
N PRO A 345 18.99 28.59 -17.56
CA PRO A 345 19.32 29.69 -18.42
C PRO A 345 20.52 29.27 -19.28
N ALA A 346 20.51 29.72 -20.54
CA ALA A 346 21.62 29.56 -21.45
C ALA A 346 22.89 30.26 -20.94
N THR A 347 24.02 29.87 -21.52
CA THR A 347 25.37 30.48 -21.49
C THR A 347 26.26 30.23 -20.26
N ALA A 348 27.31 29.42 -20.46
CA ALA A 348 28.71 29.63 -20.05
C ALA A 348 29.45 28.29 -19.79
N THR A 349 30.41 28.03 -20.65
CA THR A 349 31.70 27.34 -20.49
C THR A 349 31.98 26.49 -19.22
N CYS A 350 32.24 25.20 -19.48
CA CYS A 350 33.31 24.35 -18.93
C CYS A 350 33.94 24.73 -17.57
N THR A 351 33.70 23.94 -16.53
CA THR A 351 34.74 23.09 -15.87
C THR A 351 34.16 22.30 -14.69
N THR A 352 34.51 21.01 -14.70
CA THR A 352 34.54 19.97 -13.67
C THR A 352 34.17 20.35 -12.23
N THR A 353 33.08 19.77 -11.69
CA THR A 353 33.00 19.35 -10.28
C THR A 353 32.03 18.17 -10.14
N THR A 354 32.57 17.09 -9.60
CA THR A 354 32.02 15.74 -9.42
C THR A 354 30.79 15.73 -8.51
N MET A 355 29.63 15.33 -9.04
CA MET A 355 28.43 15.01 -8.25
C MET A 355 28.16 13.51 -8.36
N THR A 356 28.61 12.78 -7.35
CA THR A 356 28.31 11.38 -7.10
C THR A 356 26.81 11.20 -6.87
N LYS A 357 26.11 10.65 -7.86
CA LYS A 357 24.71 10.24 -7.71
C LYS A 357 24.66 8.96 -6.86
N LYS A 358 24.70 9.14 -5.54
CA LYS A 358 24.29 8.15 -4.56
C LYS A 358 22.79 7.91 -4.77
N MET A 359 22.32 6.67 -4.88
CA MET A 359 20.94 6.36 -4.51
C MET A 359 20.86 6.52 -2.99
N THR A 360 20.84 7.76 -2.53
CA THR A 360 20.32 8.07 -1.20
C THR A 360 18.84 7.75 -1.26
N MET A 361 18.39 6.88 -0.34
CA MET A 361 17.03 6.95 0.18
C MET A 361 16.74 8.44 0.38
N ASN A 362 15.85 9.03 -0.43
CA ASN A 362 15.38 10.36 -0.12
C ASN A 362 14.76 10.25 1.28
N SER A 363 15.26 11.07 2.19
CA SER A 363 15.02 11.07 3.64
C SER A 363 13.59 11.48 4.02
N GLY A 364 12.57 10.88 3.38
CA GLY A 364 11.18 11.29 3.57
C GLY A 364 10.10 10.32 3.06
N GLU A 365 10.43 9.09 2.65
CA GLU A 365 9.37 8.10 2.37
C GLU A 365 8.88 7.45 3.68
N PRO A 366 7.59 7.57 4.06
CA PRO A 366 7.02 6.84 5.18
C PRO A 366 7.15 5.35 4.86
N SER A 367 7.96 4.64 5.62
CA SER A 367 8.10 3.20 5.50
C SER A 367 7.69 2.56 6.81
N CYS A 368 7.08 1.39 6.73
CA CYS A 368 6.92 0.51 7.87
C CYS A 368 8.25 -0.23 8.08
N SER A 369 9.35 0.50 8.34
CA SER A 369 10.70 -0.06 8.43
C SER A 369 10.85 -1.14 9.50
N ARG A 370 9.95 -1.16 10.49
CA ARG A 370 9.87 -2.17 11.56
C ARG A 370 9.07 -3.42 11.18
N LEU A 371 8.50 -3.48 9.98
CA LEU A 371 7.68 -4.61 9.53
C LEU A 371 8.56 -5.85 9.28
N GLU A 372 8.55 -6.83 10.18
CA GLU A 372 9.35 -8.03 10.02
C GLU A 372 8.71 -9.04 9.06
N PHE A 373 9.54 -9.65 8.20
CA PHE A 373 9.15 -10.81 7.42
C PHE A 373 9.03 -12.03 8.33
N ALA A 374 7.79 -12.40 8.64
CA ALA A 374 7.40 -13.60 9.38
C ALA A 374 6.61 -14.58 8.50
N GLY A 375 6.74 -14.43 7.17
CA GLY A 375 6.06 -15.26 6.19
C GLY A 375 6.46 -16.73 6.24
N VAL A 376 5.75 -17.53 5.46
CA VAL A 376 6.02 -18.97 5.33
C VAL A 376 7.44 -19.15 4.82
N LYS A 377 8.29 -19.79 5.62
CA LYS A 377 9.64 -20.17 5.18
C LYS A 377 9.56 -21.45 4.36
N LEU A 378 10.32 -21.51 3.27
CA LEU A 378 10.39 -22.68 2.42
C LEU A 378 11.04 -23.87 3.13
N PHE A 379 11.97 -23.61 4.05
CA PHE A 379 12.51 -24.61 4.95
C PHE A 379 12.49 -24.04 6.36
N ASP A 380 11.64 -24.62 7.20
CA ASP A 380 11.59 -24.36 8.63
C ASP A 380 11.94 -25.65 9.37
N PHE A 381 13.24 -25.93 9.47
CA PHE A 381 13.77 -27.13 10.12
C PHE A 381 13.41 -27.24 11.61
N SER A 382 12.72 -26.25 12.18
CA SER A 382 12.29 -26.24 13.58
C SER A 382 10.91 -26.89 13.82
N LYS A 383 10.16 -27.26 12.76
CA LYS A 383 8.79 -27.77 12.86
C LYS A 383 8.51 -29.08 12.13
N ASP A 384 9.52 -29.69 11.50
CA ASP A 384 9.35 -30.98 10.82
C ASP A 384 9.50 -32.19 11.77
N ASP A 385 9.73 -31.95 13.08
CA ASP A 385 9.88 -32.98 14.13
C ASP A 385 8.65 -33.13 15.05
N ASP A 386 7.49 -32.60 14.70
CA ASP A 386 6.24 -32.88 15.42
C ASP A 386 5.80 -34.33 15.13
N HIS A 387 6.30 -35.26 15.95
CA HIS A 387 5.83 -36.65 16.04
C HIS A 387 4.41 -36.68 16.63
N ASP A 388 3.39 -36.54 15.77
CA ASP A 388 2.04 -36.95 16.14
C ASP A 388 1.99 -38.50 16.24
N GLU A 389 1.53 -39.01 17.38
CA GLU A 389 1.28 -40.45 17.70
C GLU A 389 0.31 -41.17 16.73
N SER A 390 -0.14 -40.50 15.65
CA SER A 390 -1.00 -41.06 14.61
C SER A 390 -0.26 -41.51 13.34
N GLY A 391 1.05 -41.28 13.23
CA GLY A 391 1.85 -41.77 12.10
C GLY A 391 1.54 -41.11 10.75
N ILE A 392 0.72 -40.06 10.70
CA ILE A 392 0.48 -39.25 9.51
C ILE A 392 1.28 -37.95 9.67
N THR A 393 2.53 -37.97 9.21
CA THR A 393 3.28 -36.73 9.01
C THR A 393 2.51 -35.86 8.02
N THR A 394 1.99 -34.72 8.46
CA THR A 394 1.51 -33.65 7.57
C THR A 394 2.69 -33.09 6.81
N ARG A 395 3.15 -33.82 5.79
CA ARG A 395 4.24 -33.44 4.90
C ARG A 395 3.88 -32.08 4.32
N ALA A 396 4.59 -31.03 4.72
CA ALA A 396 4.40 -29.69 4.18
C ALA A 396 4.36 -29.78 2.65
N ARG A 397 3.19 -29.52 2.04
CA ARG A 397 2.99 -29.70 0.61
C ARG A 397 3.69 -28.58 -0.15
N TYR A 398 4.92 -28.85 -0.57
CA TYR A 398 5.64 -28.01 -1.52
C TYR A 398 4.96 -28.05 -2.89
N LEU A 399 4.83 -26.88 -3.51
CA LEU A 399 4.32 -26.74 -4.88
C LEU A 399 5.47 -26.39 -5.82
N ARG A 400 5.43 -26.87 -7.07
CA ARG A 400 6.43 -26.49 -8.07
C ARG A 400 6.18 -25.07 -8.60
N ILE A 401 7.25 -24.30 -8.75
CA ILE A 401 7.19 -22.95 -9.34
C ILE A 401 7.07 -23.06 -10.88
N ASN A 402 6.14 -22.31 -11.47
CA ASN A 402 5.98 -22.25 -12.93
C ASN A 402 7.04 -21.36 -13.61
N SER A 403 7.19 -21.47 -14.93
CA SER A 403 8.19 -20.70 -15.69
C SER A 403 8.04 -19.17 -15.58
N ARG A 404 6.82 -18.64 -15.45
CA ARG A 404 6.58 -17.20 -15.31
C ARG A 404 7.07 -16.69 -13.95
N ASP A 405 6.76 -17.41 -12.90
CA ASP A 405 7.13 -17.06 -11.53
C ASP A 405 8.65 -17.17 -11.35
N ARG A 406 9.33 -18.12 -11.99
CA ARG A 406 10.81 -18.16 -12.02
C ARG A 406 11.42 -16.90 -12.62
N VAL A 407 10.86 -16.40 -13.73
CA VAL A 407 11.34 -15.14 -14.34
C VAL A 407 11.13 -13.98 -13.37
N ARG A 408 9.98 -13.90 -12.69
CA ARG A 408 9.70 -12.85 -11.71
C ARG A 408 10.62 -12.94 -10.48
N LEU A 409 10.85 -14.13 -9.95
CA LEU A 409 11.78 -14.36 -8.82
C LEU A 409 13.19 -13.90 -9.18
N ARG A 410 13.68 -14.24 -10.38
CA ARG A 410 15.00 -13.74 -10.85
C ARG A 410 15.04 -12.22 -10.96
N ASN A 411 13.97 -11.60 -11.48
CA ASN A 411 13.91 -10.15 -11.58
C ASN A 411 13.90 -9.49 -10.20
N MET A 412 13.14 -10.05 -9.26
CA MET A 412 13.09 -9.59 -7.88
C MET A 412 14.44 -9.77 -7.18
N LEU A 413 15.10 -10.92 -7.33
CA LEU A 413 16.43 -11.18 -6.78
C LEU A 413 17.48 -10.19 -7.31
N LYS A 414 17.42 -9.85 -8.60
CA LYS A 414 18.26 -8.81 -9.20
C LYS A 414 18.03 -7.47 -8.50
N GLU A 415 16.78 -7.05 -8.32
CA GLU A 415 16.45 -5.83 -7.57
C GLU A 415 17.00 -5.86 -6.15
N CYS A 416 16.90 -7.00 -5.46
CA CYS A 416 17.44 -7.16 -4.11
C CYS A 416 18.96 -6.96 -4.06
N SER A 417 19.68 -7.50 -5.06
CA SER A 417 21.14 -7.40 -5.13
C SER A 417 21.69 -6.01 -5.48
N TYR A 418 20.87 -5.12 -6.05
CA TYR A 418 21.29 -3.74 -6.34
C TYR A 418 21.24 -2.81 -5.11
N GLN A 419 20.54 -3.18 -4.05
CA GLN A 419 20.41 -2.39 -2.81
C GLN A 419 21.59 -2.62 -1.83
N GLY A 420 22.80 -2.82 -2.33
CA GLY A 420 23.93 -3.46 -1.65
C GLY A 420 24.32 -2.95 -0.24
N ASP A 421 24.81 -3.91 0.55
CA ASP A 421 25.83 -3.85 1.62
C ASP A 421 26.11 -2.50 2.31
N ASN A 422 25.06 -1.82 2.78
CA ASN A 422 25.22 -0.75 3.76
C ASN A 422 24.67 -1.26 5.10
N ASN A 423 25.58 -1.66 5.98
CA ASN A 423 25.40 -1.93 7.41
C ASN A 423 24.24 -2.87 7.80
N ASP A 424 24.53 -4.17 7.87
CA ASP A 424 24.30 -5.08 9.02
C ASP A 424 22.99 -5.04 9.86
N ASN A 425 21.87 -4.47 9.41
CA ASN A 425 20.64 -4.51 10.23
C ASN A 425 19.28 -4.74 9.53
N ASP A 426 19.20 -4.76 8.20
CA ASP A 426 17.94 -5.12 7.52
C ASP A 426 17.81 -6.65 7.35
N ASN A 427 17.68 -7.34 8.49
CA ASN A 427 17.43 -8.78 8.60
C ASN A 427 16.32 -9.27 7.65
N ASN A 428 15.35 -8.42 7.33
CA ASN A 428 14.23 -8.76 6.45
C ASN A 428 14.66 -8.95 4.99
N TRP A 429 15.55 -8.12 4.46
CA TRP A 429 15.94 -8.25 3.06
C TRP A 429 16.86 -9.45 2.84
N LEU A 430 17.68 -9.78 3.83
CA LEU A 430 18.46 -11.00 3.83
C LEU A 430 17.55 -12.25 3.89
N LYS A 431 16.54 -12.25 4.77
CA LYS A 431 15.51 -13.31 4.82
C LYS A 431 14.81 -13.47 3.47
N ILE A 432 14.38 -12.37 2.84
CA ILE A 432 13.72 -12.38 1.53
C ILE A 432 14.65 -12.90 0.44
N LYS A 433 15.90 -12.42 0.39
CA LYS A 433 16.92 -12.88 -0.56
C LYS A 433 17.14 -14.40 -0.44
N ARG A 434 17.25 -14.91 0.79
CA ARG A 434 17.35 -16.34 1.08
C ARG A 434 16.14 -17.10 0.53
N GLU A 435 14.91 -16.69 0.83
CA GLU A 435 13.70 -17.36 0.33
C GLU A 435 13.64 -17.35 -1.21
N LEU A 436 13.99 -16.24 -1.85
CA LEU A 436 14.07 -16.14 -3.32
C LEU A 436 15.08 -17.13 -3.91
N GLN A 437 16.26 -17.22 -3.31
CA GLN A 437 17.32 -18.15 -3.73
C GLN A 437 16.89 -19.60 -3.57
N LEU A 438 16.29 -19.95 -2.43
CA LEU A 438 15.81 -21.30 -2.14
C LEU A 438 14.70 -21.71 -3.12
N GLY A 439 13.72 -20.83 -3.36
CA GLY A 439 12.66 -21.09 -4.34
C GLY A 439 13.20 -21.30 -5.75
N LEU A 440 14.18 -20.48 -6.17
CA LEU A 440 14.83 -20.64 -7.48
C LEU A 440 15.68 -21.91 -7.58
N PHE A 441 16.38 -22.29 -6.51
CA PHE A 441 17.24 -23.46 -6.47
C PHE A 441 16.44 -24.75 -6.53
N PHE A 442 15.50 -24.91 -5.60
CA PHE A 442 14.69 -26.13 -5.47
C PHE A 442 13.50 -26.17 -6.42
N HIS A 443 13.18 -25.06 -7.10
CA HIS A 443 12.00 -24.94 -7.97
C HIS A 443 10.67 -25.18 -7.25
N ILE A 444 10.62 -24.82 -5.96
CA ILE A 444 9.44 -25.02 -5.09
C ILE A 444 8.99 -23.72 -4.42
N LYS A 445 7.71 -23.68 -4.06
CA LYS A 445 7.05 -22.64 -3.27
C LYS A 445 6.15 -23.29 -2.21
N LYS A 446 5.72 -22.52 -1.21
CA LYS A 446 4.82 -22.98 -0.15
C LYS A 446 3.71 -21.96 0.10
N GLU A 447 2.47 -22.43 0.18
CA GLU A 447 1.31 -21.60 0.56
C GLU A 447 1.15 -21.57 2.08
N MET A 448 0.60 -20.48 2.61
CA MET A 448 0.36 -20.28 4.04
C MET A 448 -0.79 -21.11 4.61
N ASP A 449 -1.62 -21.70 3.75
CA ASP A 449 -2.68 -22.62 4.18
C ASP A 449 -2.17 -24.05 4.42
N CYS A 450 -0.96 -24.37 3.95
CA CYS A 450 -0.28 -25.66 4.16
C CYS A 450 0.44 -25.68 5.50
#